data_AF-A0A3S3KYP2-F1
#
_entry.id   AF-A0A3S3KYP2-F1
#
_cell.length_a   1.000
_cell.length_b   1.000
_cell.length_c   1.000
_cell.angle_alpha   90.00
_cell.angle_beta   90.00
_cell.angle_gamma   90.00
#
_symmetry.space_group_name_H-M   'P 1'
#
loop_
_entity.id
_entity.type
_entity.pdbx_description
1 polymer ?
#
loop_
_entity_poly.entity_id
_entity_poly.type
_entity_poly.pdbx_seq_one_letter_code
_entity_poly.pdbx_strand_id
1 'polypeptide(L)'
;MTDSTTDGETARAYLDSLRRSDLSALLLHSRIDYGVLGSSGEGVVVVRVPQPFVEALAALPQRDRKRIAEAVLSRRDLRVPEDIVVKQAGEPLEGPATLLPDLVIHREMMIAVATGGQSIQDVEDYYGARQGRLVEGCAAAGIKYENPHDSLWDWYNHWKAQGWGTYAERREYVRKLFSGPVAAAIARVHNPSPVTEREPTGWERVDRSLAKARTQFSTASAEEDWQAVGLVCREVLISIGQAVYVEGVHESADGVHPSPTDAKRMLEAYVRHELPGEGYKEVRAHARAAVDLAVHLQHRRTATRRLAALCLEATSSAVAVVAIIAGRGL
;
A
#
# COMPACT_ATOMS: atom_id res chain seq x y z
N MET A 1 -24.64 -22.03 -0.21
CA MET A 1 -23.59 -21.10 -0.65
C MET A 1 -23.49 -20.02 0.41
N THR A 2 -22.55 -20.19 1.34
CA THR A 2 -22.21 -19.16 2.33
C THR A 2 -21.54 -18.01 1.59
N ASP A 3 -21.96 -16.78 1.87
CA ASP A 3 -21.40 -15.57 1.26
C ASP A 3 -19.97 -15.36 1.80
N SER A 4 -18.98 -15.86 1.04
CA SER A 4 -17.56 -15.87 1.44
C SER A 4 -17.02 -14.49 1.79
N THR A 5 -17.66 -13.43 1.29
CA THR A 5 -17.30 -12.03 1.56
C THR A 5 -17.56 -11.70 3.03
N THR A 6 -18.72 -12.11 3.55
CA THR A 6 -19.12 -11.84 4.95
C THR A 6 -18.32 -12.64 5.98
N ASP A 7 -17.90 -13.86 5.62
CA ASP A 7 -17.07 -14.71 6.48
C ASP A 7 -15.63 -14.15 6.60
N GLY A 8 -15.05 -13.64 5.50
CA GLY A 8 -13.75 -12.97 5.50
C GLY A 8 -13.74 -11.70 6.36
N GLU A 9 -14.75 -10.85 6.23
CA GLU A 9 -14.91 -9.64 7.04
C GLU A 9 -15.08 -9.98 8.54
N THR A 10 -15.86 -11.02 8.85
CA THR A 10 -16.06 -11.48 10.23
C THR A 10 -14.74 -11.96 10.86
N ALA A 11 -13.96 -12.76 10.13
CA ALA A 11 -12.67 -13.25 10.61
C ALA A 11 -11.70 -12.09 10.86
N ARG A 12 -11.63 -11.12 9.93
CA ARG A 12 -10.81 -9.91 10.07
C ARG A 12 -11.21 -9.08 11.29
N ALA A 13 -12.51 -8.81 11.47
CA ALA A 13 -13.01 -8.08 12.62
C ALA A 13 -12.68 -8.78 13.96
N TYR A 14 -12.76 -10.12 13.99
CA TYR A 14 -12.33 -10.89 15.16
C TYR A 14 -10.83 -10.72 15.44
N LEU A 15 -9.97 -10.82 14.43
CA LEU A 15 -8.53 -10.63 14.57
C LEU A 15 -8.17 -9.21 15.03
N ASP A 16 -8.85 -8.20 14.49
CA ASP A 16 -8.66 -6.81 14.90
C ASP A 16 -9.08 -6.59 16.37
N SER A 17 -10.14 -7.26 16.85
CA SER A 17 -10.54 -7.23 18.26
C SER A 17 -9.48 -7.81 19.21
N LEU A 18 -8.65 -8.73 18.72
CA LEU A 18 -7.51 -9.32 19.43
C LEU A 18 -6.20 -8.54 19.23
N ARG A 19 -6.25 -7.37 18.57
CA ARG A 19 -5.07 -6.59 18.16
C ARG A 19 -4.10 -7.40 17.28
N ARG A 20 -4.63 -8.34 16.48
CA ARG A 20 -3.93 -9.10 15.45
C ARG A 20 -4.19 -8.52 14.07
N SER A 21 -3.96 -7.21 13.93
CA SER A 21 -4.12 -6.48 12.66
C SER A 21 -3.15 -6.97 11.59
N ASP A 22 -2.02 -7.59 11.99
CA ASP A 22 -1.11 -8.31 11.11
C ASP A 22 -1.82 -9.45 10.36
N LEU A 23 -2.52 -10.32 11.10
CA LEU A 23 -3.26 -11.44 10.52
C LEU A 23 -4.50 -10.96 9.77
N SER A 24 -5.20 -9.95 10.30
CA SER A 24 -6.36 -9.34 9.63
C SER A 24 -5.97 -8.81 8.25
N ALA A 25 -4.86 -8.07 8.17
CA ALA A 25 -4.37 -7.49 6.93
C ALA A 25 -3.94 -8.56 5.90
N LEU A 26 -3.37 -9.69 6.34
CA LEU A 26 -3.05 -10.82 5.44
C LEU A 26 -4.29 -11.51 4.85
N LEU A 27 -5.48 -11.31 5.42
CA LEU A 27 -6.73 -11.86 4.91
C LEU A 27 -7.49 -10.91 3.97
N LEU A 28 -6.93 -9.74 3.62
CA LEU A 28 -7.62 -8.71 2.82
C LEU A 28 -8.10 -9.23 1.46
N HIS A 29 -7.28 -10.04 0.80
CA HIS A 29 -7.56 -10.60 -0.53
C HIS A 29 -8.01 -12.06 -0.45
N SER A 30 -8.51 -12.49 0.72
CA SER A 30 -8.87 -13.89 0.94
C SER A 30 -10.30 -14.20 0.54
N ARG A 31 -10.49 -15.43 0.03
CA ARG A 31 -11.77 -16.12 0.05
C ARG A 31 -11.65 -17.29 1.00
N ILE A 32 -12.62 -17.43 1.89
CA ILE A 32 -12.58 -18.41 2.97
C ILE A 32 -13.66 -19.45 2.75
N ASP A 33 -13.26 -20.72 2.70
CA ASP A 33 -14.16 -21.85 2.79
C ASP A 33 -13.94 -22.56 4.13
N TYR A 34 -15.01 -23.09 4.72
CA TYR A 34 -14.89 -23.99 5.87
C TYR A 34 -15.92 -25.11 5.80
N GLY A 35 -15.63 -26.19 6.52
CA GLY A 35 -16.49 -27.37 6.58
C GLY A 35 -16.04 -28.34 7.65
N VAL A 36 -16.44 -29.60 7.53
CA VAL A 36 -16.07 -30.68 8.45
C VAL A 36 -15.21 -31.70 7.70
N LEU A 37 -14.14 -32.19 8.33
CA LEU A 37 -13.36 -33.32 7.84
C LEU A 37 -13.93 -34.63 8.41
N GLY A 38 -14.42 -35.49 7.53
CA GLY A 38 -14.92 -36.81 7.93
C GLY A 38 -16.12 -36.75 8.89
N SER A 39 -16.28 -37.79 9.71
CA SER A 39 -17.38 -37.94 10.66
C SER A 39 -17.07 -37.45 12.07
N SER A 40 -15.86 -36.92 12.32
CA SER A 40 -15.35 -36.55 13.65
C SER A 40 -15.79 -35.16 14.15
N GLY A 41 -16.43 -34.36 13.30
CA GLY A 41 -16.79 -32.97 13.63
C GLY A 41 -15.60 -32.00 13.65
N GLU A 42 -14.42 -32.43 13.19
CA GLU A 42 -13.24 -31.59 13.06
C GLU A 42 -13.43 -30.57 11.94
N GLY A 43 -13.34 -29.28 12.26
CA GLY A 43 -13.46 -28.21 11.29
C GLY A 43 -12.29 -28.22 10.30
N VAL A 44 -12.54 -27.81 9.06
CA VAL A 44 -11.50 -27.48 8.07
C VAL A 44 -11.68 -26.03 7.69
N VAL A 45 -10.59 -25.29 7.64
CA VAL A 45 -10.57 -23.90 7.14
C VAL A 45 -9.63 -23.85 5.95
N VAL A 46 -10.14 -23.45 4.80
CA VAL A 46 -9.37 -23.23 3.57
C VAL A 46 -9.33 -21.75 3.27
N VAL A 47 -8.13 -21.18 3.26
CA VAL A 47 -7.89 -19.77 2.93
C VAL A 47 -7.31 -19.69 1.53
N ARG A 48 -8.06 -19.07 0.61
CA ARG A 48 -7.67 -18.89 -0.78
C ARG A 48 -7.22 -17.46 -1.02
N VAL A 49 -5.98 -17.27 -1.46
CA VAL A 49 -5.37 -15.94 -1.63
C VAL A 49 -4.43 -15.92 -2.84
N PRO A 50 -4.20 -14.74 -3.46
CA PRO A 50 -3.20 -14.61 -4.52
C PRO A 50 -1.76 -14.69 -4.00
N GLN A 51 -0.79 -14.77 -4.91
CA GLN A 51 0.61 -14.50 -4.57
C GLN A 51 0.80 -13.00 -4.25
N PRO A 52 1.69 -12.62 -3.32
CA PRO A 52 2.48 -13.46 -2.42
C PRO A 52 1.81 -13.79 -1.08
N PHE A 53 0.52 -13.48 -0.91
CA PHE A 53 -0.21 -13.74 0.34
C PHE A 53 -0.28 -15.23 0.69
N VAL A 54 -0.36 -16.12 -0.31
CA VAL A 54 -0.32 -17.57 -0.10
C VAL A 54 0.99 -18.01 0.58
N GLU A 55 2.13 -17.48 0.14
CA GLU A 55 3.44 -17.78 0.72
C GLU A 55 3.55 -17.19 2.13
N ALA A 56 3.09 -15.95 2.32
CA ALA A 56 3.10 -15.29 3.63
C ALA A 56 2.29 -16.06 4.67
N LEU A 57 1.07 -16.47 4.34
CA LEU A 57 0.21 -17.26 5.23
C LEU A 57 0.81 -18.64 5.52
N ALA A 58 1.43 -19.29 4.54
CA ALA A 58 2.09 -20.58 4.74
C ALA A 58 3.33 -20.46 5.65
N ALA A 59 4.07 -19.35 5.55
CA ALA A 59 5.28 -19.09 6.35
C ALA A 59 4.98 -18.75 7.82
N LEU A 60 3.76 -18.32 8.15
CA LEU A 60 3.38 -17.96 9.52
C LEU A 60 3.62 -19.12 10.50
N PRO A 61 4.00 -18.84 11.76
CA PRO A 61 4.03 -19.84 12.82
C PRO A 61 2.67 -20.55 12.97
N GLN A 62 2.68 -21.85 13.30
CA GLN A 62 1.44 -22.64 13.45
C GLN A 62 0.43 -21.98 14.41
N ARG A 63 0.89 -21.38 15.51
CA ARG A 63 0.03 -20.64 16.46
C ARG A 63 -0.76 -19.49 15.80
N ASP A 64 -0.18 -18.85 14.78
CA ASP A 64 -0.79 -17.74 14.07
C ASP A 64 -1.76 -18.24 13.01
N ARG A 65 -1.43 -19.35 12.33
CA ARG A 65 -2.36 -20.06 11.43
C ARG A 65 -3.57 -20.61 12.18
N LYS A 66 -3.37 -21.22 13.35
CA LYS A 66 -4.45 -21.61 14.26
C LYS A 66 -5.32 -20.42 14.67
N ARG A 67 -4.71 -19.27 14.96
CA ARG A 67 -5.46 -18.04 15.30
C ARG A 67 -6.37 -17.58 14.15
N ILE A 68 -5.93 -17.76 12.89
CA ILE A 68 -6.78 -17.54 11.72
C ILE A 68 -7.95 -18.53 11.70
N ALA A 69 -7.70 -19.82 11.96
CA ALA A 69 -8.76 -20.82 12.03
C ALA A 69 -9.81 -20.49 13.12
N GLU A 70 -9.36 -20.08 14.31
CA GLU A 70 -10.24 -19.61 15.39
C GLU A 70 -11.07 -18.40 14.97
N ALA A 71 -10.47 -17.46 14.24
CA ALA A 71 -11.18 -16.27 13.76
C ALA A 71 -12.28 -16.61 12.76
N VAL A 72 -11.98 -17.50 11.80
CA VAL A 72 -12.93 -17.99 10.80
C VAL A 72 -14.11 -18.71 11.45
N LEU A 73 -13.84 -19.55 12.45
CA LEU A 73 -14.86 -20.35 13.11
C LEU A 73 -15.47 -19.70 14.36
N SER A 74 -15.11 -18.43 14.65
CA SER A 74 -15.52 -17.72 15.87
C SER A 74 -17.04 -17.62 16.10
N ARG A 75 -17.84 -17.74 15.04
CA ARG A 75 -19.31 -17.72 15.07
C ARG A 75 -19.94 -19.05 14.64
N ARG A 76 -19.19 -20.15 14.73
CA ARG A 76 -19.59 -21.47 14.25
C ARG A 76 -19.43 -22.49 15.37
N ASP A 77 -20.35 -23.45 15.40
CA ASP A 77 -20.28 -24.59 16.32
C ASP A 77 -19.48 -25.73 15.66
N LEU A 78 -18.19 -25.48 15.41
CA LEU A 78 -17.27 -26.41 14.81
C LEU A 78 -15.99 -26.47 15.66
N ARG A 79 -15.41 -27.66 15.77
CA ARG A 79 -14.10 -27.81 16.44
C ARG A 79 -13.03 -27.13 15.60
N VAL A 80 -12.29 -26.20 16.20
CA VAL A 80 -11.25 -25.45 15.50
C VAL A 80 -10.08 -26.37 15.13
N PRO A 81 -9.66 -26.42 13.85
CA PRO A 81 -8.46 -27.18 13.47
C PRO A 81 -7.18 -26.54 13.99
N GLU A 82 -6.14 -27.35 14.16
CA GLU A 82 -4.81 -26.87 14.56
C GLU A 82 -4.10 -26.06 13.46
N ASP A 83 -4.57 -26.14 12.21
CA ASP A 83 -3.99 -25.42 11.09
C ASP A 83 -5.04 -25.03 10.03
N ILE A 84 -4.70 -24.06 9.19
CA ILE A 84 -5.47 -23.72 7.98
C ILE A 84 -4.84 -24.37 6.76
N VAL A 85 -5.67 -24.63 5.75
CA VAL A 85 -5.19 -25.01 4.41
C VAL A 85 -5.10 -23.75 3.57
N VAL A 86 -3.90 -23.30 3.23
CA VAL A 86 -3.70 -22.15 2.34
C VAL A 86 -3.64 -22.64 0.90
N LYS A 87 -4.41 -22.02 0.00
CA LYS A 87 -4.39 -22.33 -1.44
C LYS A 87 -4.21 -21.05 -2.25
N GLN A 88 -3.42 -21.13 -3.31
CA GLN A 88 -3.33 -20.05 -4.28
C GLN A 88 -4.66 -19.92 -5.04
N ALA A 89 -5.14 -18.69 -5.20
CA ALA A 89 -6.29 -18.35 -6.04
C ALA A 89 -6.19 -16.91 -6.56
N GLY A 90 -6.62 -16.69 -7.80
CA GLY A 90 -6.53 -15.39 -8.46
C GLY A 90 -5.16 -15.12 -9.10
N GLU A 91 -5.05 -13.96 -9.74
CA GLU A 91 -3.81 -13.49 -10.34
C GLU A 91 -2.80 -13.04 -9.26
N PRO A 92 -1.49 -13.23 -9.47
CA PRO A 92 -0.47 -12.64 -8.60
C PRO A 92 -0.66 -11.13 -8.44
N LEU A 93 -0.51 -10.65 -7.21
CA LEU A 93 -0.47 -9.22 -6.93
C LEU A 93 0.96 -8.70 -7.08
N GLU A 94 1.07 -7.47 -7.55
CA GLU A 94 2.32 -6.75 -7.71
C GLU A 94 2.25 -5.35 -7.07
N GLY A 95 3.40 -4.70 -6.94
CA GLY A 95 3.50 -3.34 -6.44
C GLY A 95 3.20 -3.20 -4.94
N PRO A 96 2.74 -2.03 -4.48
CA PRO A 96 2.68 -1.69 -3.06
C PRO A 96 1.83 -2.63 -2.19
N ALA A 97 0.87 -3.36 -2.79
CA ALA A 97 0.03 -4.32 -2.08
C ALA A 97 0.82 -5.53 -1.55
N THR A 98 2.00 -5.83 -2.13
CA THR A 98 2.82 -6.97 -1.72
C THR A 98 3.74 -6.68 -0.54
N LEU A 99 3.88 -5.42 -0.10
CA LEU A 99 4.84 -5.04 0.94
C LEU A 99 4.63 -5.79 2.26
N LEU A 100 3.38 -5.90 2.72
CA LEU A 100 3.09 -6.63 3.96
C LEU A 100 3.44 -8.12 3.85
N PRO A 101 2.90 -8.90 2.88
CA PRO A 101 3.26 -10.30 2.76
C PRO A 101 4.76 -10.49 2.52
N ASP A 102 5.42 -9.67 1.70
CA ASP A 102 6.87 -9.76 1.47
C ASP A 102 7.68 -9.56 2.77
N LEU A 103 7.32 -8.55 3.58
CA LEU A 103 7.96 -8.34 4.89
C LEU A 103 7.78 -9.54 5.83
N VAL A 104 6.58 -10.14 5.84
CA VAL A 104 6.29 -11.32 6.65
C VAL A 104 7.12 -12.51 6.19
N ILE A 105 7.14 -12.80 4.88
CA ILE A 105 7.91 -13.92 4.34
C ILE A 105 9.40 -13.73 4.62
N HIS A 106 9.92 -12.53 4.42
CA HIS A 106 11.33 -12.22 4.64
C HIS A 106 11.73 -12.38 6.11
N ARG A 107 10.87 -11.91 7.04
CA ARG A 107 11.04 -12.12 8.49
C ARG A 107 11.07 -13.60 8.86
N GLU A 108 10.10 -14.37 8.40
CA GLU A 108 10.01 -15.80 8.75
C GLU A 108 11.14 -16.61 8.12
N MET A 109 11.61 -16.26 6.93
CA MET A 109 12.79 -16.87 6.29
C MET A 109 14.06 -16.64 7.13
N MET A 110 14.31 -15.41 7.58
CA MET A 110 15.45 -15.12 8.47
C MET A 110 15.38 -15.91 9.78
N ILE A 111 14.17 -16.09 10.34
CA ILE A 111 13.97 -16.93 11.54
C ILE A 111 14.20 -18.41 11.24
N ALA A 112 13.66 -18.92 10.13
CA ALA A 112 13.77 -20.32 9.75
C ALA A 112 15.24 -20.71 9.60
N VAL A 113 16.03 -19.94 8.86
CA VAL A 113 17.47 -20.14 8.69
C VAL A 113 18.21 -20.09 10.03
N ALA A 114 17.95 -19.07 10.84
CA ALA A 114 18.62 -18.89 12.14
C ALA A 114 18.28 -19.98 13.17
N THR A 115 17.23 -20.77 12.93
CA THR A 115 16.76 -21.84 13.82
C THR A 115 16.83 -23.24 13.19
N GLY A 116 17.53 -23.37 12.06
CA GLY A 116 17.77 -24.65 11.38
C GLY A 116 16.58 -25.21 10.62
N GLY A 117 15.55 -24.41 10.37
CA GLY A 117 14.37 -24.80 9.60
C GLY A 117 14.59 -24.79 8.08
N GLN A 118 15.58 -24.05 7.59
CA GLN A 118 15.98 -24.01 6.17
C GLN A 118 17.50 -23.84 6.04
N SER A 119 18.06 -24.38 4.96
CA SER A 119 19.47 -24.18 4.59
C SER A 119 19.63 -22.82 3.89
N ILE A 120 20.70 -22.08 4.22
CA ILE A 120 21.03 -20.80 3.55
C ILE A 120 21.20 -21.02 2.04
N GLN A 121 21.91 -22.09 1.66
CA GLN A 121 22.23 -22.40 0.27
C GLN A 121 20.98 -22.53 -0.60
N ASP A 122 19.88 -23.07 -0.05
CA ASP A 122 18.64 -23.30 -0.79
C ASP A 122 17.80 -22.04 -0.96
N VAL A 123 17.98 -21.03 -0.09
CA VAL A 123 17.06 -19.88 -0.01
C VAL A 123 17.71 -18.50 -0.17
N GLU A 124 19.03 -18.44 -0.33
CA GLU A 124 19.80 -17.20 -0.51
C GLU A 124 19.32 -16.37 -1.71
N ASP A 125 19.10 -16.99 -2.86
CA ASP A 125 18.67 -16.26 -4.06
C ASP A 125 17.28 -15.62 -3.89
N TYR A 126 16.36 -16.35 -3.24
CA TYR A 126 15.04 -15.83 -2.91
C TYR A 126 15.12 -14.70 -1.88
N TYR A 127 16.04 -14.79 -0.92
CA TYR A 127 16.30 -13.75 0.06
C TYR A 127 16.80 -12.47 -0.60
N GLY A 128 17.87 -12.56 -1.40
CA GLY A 128 18.49 -11.40 -2.05
C GLY A 128 17.51 -10.69 -3.00
N ALA A 129 16.77 -11.45 -3.80
CA ALA A 129 15.76 -10.90 -4.70
C ALA A 129 14.65 -10.16 -3.93
N ARG A 130 14.20 -10.70 -2.79
CA ARG A 130 13.17 -10.06 -1.95
C ARG A 130 13.72 -8.86 -1.17
N GLN A 131 14.96 -8.93 -0.68
CA GLN A 131 15.64 -7.82 0.00
C GLN A 131 15.71 -6.58 -0.89
N GLY A 132 16.13 -6.74 -2.16
CA GLY A 132 16.14 -5.63 -3.13
C GLY A 132 14.76 -5.00 -3.32
N ARG A 133 13.73 -5.84 -3.58
CA ARG A 133 12.34 -5.35 -3.73
C ARG A 133 11.81 -4.67 -2.48
N LEU A 134 12.15 -5.16 -1.28
CA LEU A 134 11.73 -4.56 -0.02
C LEU A 134 12.41 -3.22 0.23
N VAL A 135 13.70 -3.08 -0.08
CA VAL A 135 14.42 -1.80 0.02
C VAL A 135 13.76 -0.74 -0.86
N GLU A 136 13.54 -1.06 -2.14
CA GLU A 136 12.93 -0.14 -3.10
C GLU A 136 11.46 0.16 -2.74
N GLY A 137 10.68 -0.90 -2.49
CA GLY A 137 9.24 -0.79 -2.22
C GLY A 137 8.94 -0.09 -0.91
N CYS A 138 9.70 -0.35 0.17
CA CYS A 138 9.54 0.37 1.43
C CYS A 138 9.93 1.84 1.28
N ALA A 139 11.02 2.15 0.57
CA ALA A 139 11.43 3.53 0.31
C ALA A 139 10.34 4.29 -0.48
N ALA A 140 9.82 3.69 -1.55
CA ALA A 140 8.72 4.27 -2.34
C ALA A 140 7.44 4.49 -1.50
N ALA A 141 7.16 3.58 -0.58
CA ALA A 141 6.01 3.66 0.32
C ALA A 141 6.23 4.58 1.54
N GLY A 142 7.40 5.18 1.71
CA GLY A 142 7.76 5.96 2.90
C GLY A 142 7.86 5.13 4.19
N ILE A 143 8.06 3.82 4.06
CA ILE A 143 8.24 2.89 5.17
C ILE A 143 9.73 2.83 5.51
N LYS A 144 10.05 3.13 6.78
CA LYS A 144 11.41 2.97 7.28
C LYS A 144 11.76 1.48 7.40
N TYR A 145 12.60 0.99 6.50
CA TYR A 145 13.11 -0.38 6.47
C TYR A 145 14.64 -0.35 6.48
N GLU A 146 15.26 -0.81 7.57
CA GLU A 146 16.70 -0.76 7.81
C GLU A 146 17.23 -2.15 8.18
N ASN A 147 16.98 -3.15 7.32
CA ASN A 147 17.61 -4.46 7.47
C ASN A 147 19.09 -4.36 7.05
N PRO A 148 20.07 -4.54 7.96
CA PRO A 148 21.48 -4.38 7.65
C PRO A 148 22.11 -5.63 6.99
N HIS A 149 21.33 -6.70 6.80
CA HIS A 149 21.82 -7.95 6.23
C HIS A 149 21.44 -8.00 4.76
N ASP A 150 22.42 -7.80 3.88
CA ASP A 150 22.20 -7.86 2.43
C ASP A 150 22.08 -9.32 1.92
N SER A 151 22.66 -10.27 2.67
CA SER A 151 22.57 -11.72 2.46
C SER A 151 22.18 -12.49 3.73
N LEU A 152 21.75 -13.74 3.60
CA LEU A 152 21.57 -14.61 4.78
C LEU A 152 22.91 -15.03 5.38
N TRP A 153 23.99 -14.97 4.60
CA TRP A 153 25.35 -15.16 5.11
C TRP A 153 25.77 -14.00 6.02
N ASP A 154 25.41 -12.75 5.70
CA ASP A 154 25.63 -11.60 6.59
C ASP A 154 24.85 -11.76 7.89
N TRP A 155 23.58 -12.17 7.78
CA TRP A 155 22.74 -12.49 8.93
C TRP A 155 23.37 -13.60 9.79
N TYR A 156 23.84 -14.69 9.17
CA TYR A 156 24.55 -15.78 9.84
C TYR A 156 25.80 -15.30 10.58
N ASN A 157 26.65 -14.55 9.88
CA ASN A 157 27.89 -14.02 10.45
C ASN A 157 27.59 -13.08 11.62
N HIS A 158 26.53 -12.27 11.52
CA HIS A 158 26.12 -11.36 12.58
C HIS A 158 25.78 -12.08 13.88
N TRP A 159 24.85 -13.04 13.87
CA TRP A 159 24.48 -13.71 15.13
C TRP A 159 25.62 -14.57 15.68
N LYS A 160 26.51 -15.08 14.82
CA LYS A 160 27.72 -15.81 15.23
C LYS A 160 28.69 -14.86 15.94
N ALA A 161 28.91 -13.67 15.39
CA ALA A 161 29.77 -12.65 16.00
C ALA A 161 29.22 -12.11 17.33
N GLN A 162 27.89 -12.00 17.45
CA GLN A 162 27.23 -11.61 18.70
C GLN A 162 27.21 -12.72 19.76
N GLY A 163 27.64 -13.94 19.42
CA GLY A 163 27.67 -15.06 20.36
C GLY A 163 26.30 -15.60 20.75
N TRP A 164 25.24 -15.36 19.96
CA TRP A 164 23.88 -15.81 20.28
C TRP A 164 23.75 -17.33 20.18
N GLY A 165 23.86 -17.98 21.33
CA GLY A 165 23.79 -19.43 21.47
C GLY A 165 22.36 -19.97 21.39
N THR A 166 21.35 -19.14 21.67
CA THR A 166 19.96 -19.60 21.72
C THR A 166 19.14 -19.19 20.50
N TYR A 167 18.15 -20.02 20.14
CA TYR A 167 17.16 -19.65 19.11
C TYR A 167 16.23 -18.51 19.55
N ALA A 168 16.11 -18.27 20.86
CA ALA A 168 15.30 -17.19 21.39
C ALA A 168 15.88 -15.81 21.01
N GLU A 169 17.17 -15.60 21.25
CA GLU A 169 17.88 -14.35 20.92
C GLU A 169 17.77 -14.00 19.43
N ARG A 170 18.01 -15.00 18.57
CA ARG A 170 17.94 -14.82 17.11
C ARG A 170 16.54 -14.42 16.65
N ARG A 171 15.50 -15.08 17.19
CA ARG A 171 14.09 -14.75 16.90
C ARG A 171 13.72 -13.37 17.40
N GLU A 172 14.19 -12.98 18.59
CA GLU A 172 13.91 -11.68 19.17
C GLU A 172 14.50 -10.56 18.31
N TYR A 173 15.77 -10.70 17.89
CA TYR A 173 16.41 -9.75 16.98
C TYR A 173 15.60 -9.55 15.70
N VAL A 174 15.26 -10.64 15.00
CA VAL A 174 14.52 -10.56 13.74
C VAL A 174 13.11 -9.97 13.96
N ARG A 175 12.40 -10.36 15.02
CA ARG A 175 11.08 -9.76 15.32
C ARG A 175 11.18 -8.26 15.58
N LYS A 176 12.20 -7.82 16.32
CA LYS A 176 12.45 -6.40 16.60
C LYS A 176 12.75 -5.64 15.31
N LEU A 177 13.62 -6.18 14.46
CA LEU A 177 14.00 -5.60 13.17
C LEU A 177 12.80 -5.34 12.26
N PHE A 178 11.84 -6.27 12.21
CA PHE A 178 10.66 -6.14 11.35
C PHE A 178 9.44 -5.48 12.00
N SER A 179 9.47 -5.21 13.30
CA SER A 179 8.32 -4.66 14.04
C SER A 179 7.79 -3.34 13.45
N GLY A 180 8.69 -2.38 13.23
CA GLY A 180 8.39 -1.07 12.62
C GLY A 180 7.86 -1.16 11.18
N PRO A 181 8.59 -1.77 10.23
CA PRO A 181 8.15 -1.83 8.84
C PRO A 181 6.85 -2.65 8.68
N VAL A 182 6.66 -3.73 9.42
CA VAL A 182 5.41 -4.50 9.40
C VAL A 182 4.24 -3.66 9.94
N ALA A 183 4.43 -2.94 11.05
CA ALA A 183 3.39 -2.05 11.58
C ALA A 183 3.01 -0.94 10.58
N ALA A 184 3.99 -0.34 9.89
CA ALA A 184 3.75 0.67 8.87
C ALA A 184 3.01 0.10 7.64
N ALA A 185 3.38 -1.11 7.20
CA ALA A 185 2.69 -1.79 6.09
C ALA A 185 1.22 -2.12 6.46
N ILE A 186 0.97 -2.59 7.68
CA ILE A 186 -0.38 -2.83 8.20
C ILE A 186 -1.19 -1.53 8.25
N ALA A 187 -0.59 -0.43 8.73
CA ALA A 187 -1.26 0.86 8.77
C ALA A 187 -1.74 1.31 7.39
N ARG A 188 -0.93 1.10 6.34
CA ARG A 188 -1.33 1.39 4.95
C ARG A 188 -2.47 0.50 4.45
N VAL A 189 -2.50 -0.77 4.84
CA VAL A 189 -3.60 -1.69 4.51
C VAL A 189 -4.93 -1.22 5.12
N HIS A 190 -4.91 -0.79 6.38
CA HIS A 190 -6.13 -0.27 7.04
C HIS A 190 -6.49 1.15 6.64
N ASN A 191 -5.50 1.93 6.21
CA ASN A 191 -5.65 3.31 5.77
C ASN A 191 -5.18 3.49 4.32
N PRO A 192 -5.82 2.82 3.34
CA PRO A 192 -5.39 2.89 1.96
C PRO A 192 -5.46 4.34 1.46
N SER A 193 -4.49 4.71 0.63
CA SER A 193 -4.57 5.94 -0.16
C SER A 193 -5.83 5.88 -1.04
N PRO A 194 -6.62 6.96 -1.15
CA PRO A 194 -7.75 7.00 -2.08
C PRO A 194 -7.30 6.97 -3.53
N VAL A 195 -6.02 7.27 -3.78
CA VAL A 195 -5.40 7.29 -5.09
C VAL A 195 -4.48 6.09 -5.24
N THR A 196 -4.73 5.26 -6.24
CA THR A 196 -3.80 4.22 -6.69
C THR A 196 -2.51 4.85 -7.22
N GLU A 197 -1.36 4.22 -6.97
CA GLU A 197 -0.10 4.67 -7.56
C GLU A 197 -0.18 4.54 -9.09
N ARG A 198 0.01 5.67 -9.77
CA ARG A 198 0.11 5.77 -11.24
C ARG A 198 1.60 5.84 -11.61
N GLU A 199 1.92 5.51 -12.85
CA GLU A 199 3.28 5.67 -13.35
C GLU A 199 3.78 7.12 -13.17
N PRO A 200 5.08 7.31 -12.88
CA PRO A 200 5.66 8.64 -12.79
C PRO A 200 5.41 9.41 -14.08
N THR A 201 4.99 10.67 -13.94
CA THR A 201 4.74 11.57 -15.07
C THR A 201 6.02 11.99 -15.79
N GLY A 202 7.19 11.75 -15.19
CA GLY A 202 8.48 12.23 -15.69
C GLY A 202 8.73 13.70 -15.38
N TRP A 203 7.80 14.40 -14.73
CA TRP A 203 8.06 15.70 -14.10
C TRP A 203 8.45 15.46 -12.64
N GLU A 204 9.76 15.37 -12.38
CA GLU A 204 10.33 15.00 -11.08
C GLU A 204 9.69 15.76 -9.89
N ARG A 205 9.46 17.07 -10.05
CA ARG A 205 8.84 17.90 -9.01
C ARG A 205 7.38 17.52 -8.73
N VAL A 206 6.61 17.18 -9.77
CA VAL A 206 5.21 16.73 -9.66
C VAL A 206 5.19 15.35 -8.97
N ASP A 207 6.00 14.41 -9.46
CA ASP A 207 6.05 13.03 -8.96
C ASP A 207 6.46 12.97 -7.48
N ARG A 208 7.52 13.69 -7.11
CA ARG A 208 7.97 13.80 -5.71
C ARG A 208 6.92 14.42 -4.80
N SER A 209 6.23 15.45 -5.28
CA SER A 209 5.21 16.15 -4.48
C SER A 209 3.95 15.30 -4.31
N LEU A 210 3.54 14.55 -5.33
CA LEU A 210 2.45 13.58 -5.24
C LEU A 210 2.78 12.42 -4.29
N ALA A 211 3.99 11.85 -4.39
CA ALA A 211 4.46 10.83 -3.46
C ALA A 211 4.44 11.34 -2.02
N LYS A 212 4.94 12.57 -1.78
CA LYS A 212 4.88 13.22 -0.47
C LYS A 212 3.45 13.37 0.04
N ALA A 213 2.52 13.82 -0.80
CA ALA A 213 1.12 14.00 -0.41
C ALA A 213 0.46 12.66 -0.03
N ARG A 214 0.74 11.58 -0.78
CA ARG A 214 0.28 10.22 -0.46
C ARG A 214 0.84 9.71 0.86
N THR A 215 2.15 9.87 1.08
CA THR A 215 2.80 9.47 2.34
C THR A 215 2.20 10.22 3.52
N GLN A 216 2.09 11.55 3.42
CA GLN A 216 1.46 12.36 4.47
C GLN A 216 0.03 11.94 4.75
N PHE A 217 -0.78 11.68 3.72
CA PHE A 217 -2.15 11.20 3.89
C PHE A 217 -2.21 9.86 4.64
N SER A 218 -1.29 8.93 4.33
CA SER A 218 -1.26 7.61 4.97
C SER A 218 -0.89 7.65 6.46
N THR A 219 -0.10 8.64 6.87
CA THR A 219 0.37 8.80 8.27
C THR A 219 -0.44 9.82 9.07
N ALA A 220 -1.28 10.62 8.41
CA ALA A 220 -2.06 11.68 9.03
C ALA A 220 -3.10 11.12 10.01
N SER A 221 -3.28 11.84 11.12
CA SER A 221 -4.12 11.42 12.23
C SER A 221 -4.95 12.56 12.85
N ALA A 222 -4.53 13.81 12.67
CA ALA A 222 -5.19 15.00 13.21
C ALA A 222 -5.55 16.03 12.12
N GLU A 223 -6.33 17.05 12.49
CA GLU A 223 -6.81 18.09 11.57
C GLU A 223 -5.65 18.80 10.87
N GLU A 224 -4.58 19.12 11.60
CA GLU A 224 -3.39 19.79 11.10
C GLU A 224 -2.66 18.94 10.05
N ASP A 225 -2.63 17.62 10.23
CA ASP A 225 -2.05 16.70 9.25
C ASP A 225 -2.88 16.70 7.96
N TRP A 226 -4.21 16.69 8.07
CA TRP A 226 -5.11 16.75 6.91
C TRP A 226 -5.00 18.08 6.16
N GLN A 227 -4.81 19.19 6.88
CA GLN A 227 -4.53 20.50 6.27
C GLN A 227 -3.18 20.50 5.53
N ALA A 228 -2.15 19.86 6.10
CA ALA A 228 -0.84 19.74 5.47
C ALA A 228 -0.89 18.96 4.15
N VAL A 229 -1.73 17.92 4.04
CA VAL A 229 -1.97 17.22 2.77
C VAL A 229 -2.53 18.17 1.71
N GLY A 230 -3.51 19.01 2.08
CA GLY A 230 -4.06 20.04 1.19
C GLY A 230 -3.01 21.04 0.70
N LEU A 231 -2.12 21.49 1.59
CA LEU A 231 -1.02 22.37 1.22
C LEU A 231 -0.08 21.73 0.17
N VAL A 232 0.26 20.44 0.33
CA VAL A 232 1.07 19.75 -0.68
C VAL A 232 0.31 19.56 -2.00
N CYS A 233 -1.00 19.31 -1.95
CA CYS A 233 -1.84 19.22 -3.16
C CYS A 233 -1.82 20.52 -3.98
N ARG A 234 -1.81 21.69 -3.31
CA ARG A 234 -1.62 22.99 -3.96
C ARG A 234 -0.28 23.06 -4.70
N GLU A 235 0.80 22.66 -4.04
CA GLU A 235 2.15 22.68 -4.64
C GLU A 235 2.27 21.73 -5.83
N VAL A 236 1.56 20.59 -5.79
CA VAL A 236 1.44 19.69 -6.95
C VAL A 236 0.78 20.43 -8.12
N LEU A 237 -0.39 21.06 -7.91
CA LEU A 237 -1.12 21.78 -8.96
C LEU A 237 -0.29 22.92 -9.57
N ILE A 238 0.41 23.69 -8.74
CA ILE A 238 1.32 24.74 -9.21
C ILE A 238 2.44 24.14 -10.05
N SER A 239 3.07 23.05 -9.56
CA SER A 239 4.19 22.42 -10.25
C SER A 239 3.79 21.86 -11.61
N ILE A 240 2.61 21.23 -11.72
CA ILE A 240 2.12 20.72 -13.01
C ILE A 240 1.69 21.86 -13.93
N GLY A 241 1.05 22.91 -13.41
CA GLY A 241 0.73 24.11 -14.18
C GLY A 241 1.96 24.76 -14.79
N GLN A 242 3.01 24.95 -13.99
CA GLN A 242 4.31 25.48 -14.45
C GLN A 242 5.00 24.57 -15.47
N ALA A 243 4.79 23.25 -15.39
CA ALA A 243 5.44 22.29 -16.28
C ALA A 243 4.83 22.27 -17.69
N VAL A 244 3.54 22.61 -17.84
CA VAL A 244 2.82 22.54 -19.12
C VAL A 244 2.42 23.90 -19.67
N TYR A 245 2.36 24.95 -18.85
CA TYR A 245 1.97 26.28 -19.31
C TYR A 245 3.10 26.96 -20.09
N VAL A 246 2.79 27.45 -21.29
CA VAL A 246 3.70 28.21 -22.13
C VAL A 246 3.06 29.57 -22.40
N GLU A 247 3.71 30.63 -21.90
CA GLU A 247 3.25 32.00 -22.09
C GLU A 247 3.27 32.37 -23.59
N GLY A 248 2.22 33.05 -24.05
CA GLY A 248 2.04 33.41 -25.47
C GLY A 248 1.50 32.28 -26.35
N VAL A 249 1.43 31.04 -25.85
CA VAL A 249 0.77 29.91 -26.52
C VAL A 249 -0.56 29.57 -25.85
N HIS A 250 -0.56 29.45 -24.52
CA HIS A 250 -1.73 29.09 -23.74
C HIS A 250 -2.45 30.35 -23.26
N GLU A 251 -3.39 30.84 -24.06
CA GLU A 251 -4.21 31.99 -23.70
C GLU A 251 -5.28 31.63 -22.66
N SER A 252 -5.41 32.46 -21.63
CA SER A 252 -6.44 32.28 -20.61
C SER A 252 -7.82 32.60 -21.16
N ALA A 253 -8.82 31.88 -20.66
CA ALA A 253 -10.20 32.04 -21.12
C ALA A 253 -10.81 33.42 -20.78
N ASP A 254 -10.32 34.06 -19.72
CA ASP A 254 -10.75 35.36 -19.23
C ASP A 254 -9.85 36.51 -19.69
N GLY A 255 -8.82 36.23 -20.50
CA GLY A 255 -7.85 37.22 -20.97
C GLY A 255 -6.88 37.74 -19.88
N VAL A 256 -6.91 37.17 -18.68
CA VAL A 256 -6.01 37.53 -17.58
C VAL A 256 -4.73 36.70 -17.65
N HIS A 257 -3.57 37.35 -17.65
CA HIS A 257 -2.29 36.64 -17.60
C HIS A 257 -2.13 35.88 -16.27
N PRO A 258 -1.99 34.54 -16.29
CA PRO A 258 -1.80 33.75 -15.07
C PRO A 258 -0.51 34.14 -14.34
N SER A 259 -0.57 34.31 -13.02
CA SER A 259 0.65 34.46 -12.21
C SER A 259 1.43 33.14 -12.12
N PRO A 260 2.73 33.12 -11.77
CA PRO A 260 3.53 31.91 -11.62
C PRO A 260 2.95 30.84 -10.67
N THR A 261 1.98 31.21 -9.82
CA THR A 261 1.32 30.30 -8.87
C THR A 261 -0.18 30.12 -9.13
N ASP A 262 -0.70 30.69 -10.22
CA ASP A 262 -2.10 30.55 -10.63
C ASP A 262 -2.30 29.26 -11.42
N ALA A 263 -2.18 28.13 -10.71
CA ALA A 263 -2.29 26.80 -11.28
C ALA A 263 -3.60 26.58 -12.04
N LYS A 264 -4.71 27.13 -11.52
CA LYS A 264 -6.02 26.95 -12.15
C LYS A 264 -6.03 27.55 -13.55
N ARG A 265 -5.66 28.82 -13.69
CA ARG A 265 -5.65 29.47 -15.01
C ARG A 265 -4.65 28.84 -15.96
N MET A 266 -3.47 28.46 -15.47
CA MET A 266 -2.45 27.77 -16.27
C MET A 266 -2.96 26.46 -16.87
N LEU A 267 -3.57 25.62 -16.04
CA LEU A 267 -4.07 24.30 -16.45
C LEU A 267 -5.31 24.40 -17.34
N GLU A 268 -6.24 25.31 -17.03
CA GLU A 268 -7.40 25.55 -17.89
C GLU A 268 -6.98 26.07 -19.28
N ALA A 269 -5.99 26.96 -19.36
CA ALA A 269 -5.46 27.48 -20.62
C ALA A 269 -4.77 26.38 -21.44
N TYR A 270 -3.91 25.57 -20.80
CA TYR A 270 -3.24 24.44 -21.44
C TYR A 270 -4.25 23.43 -22.02
N VAL A 271 -5.17 22.93 -21.20
CA VAL A 271 -6.16 21.93 -21.62
C VAL A 271 -7.07 22.46 -22.73
N ARG A 272 -7.42 23.75 -22.70
CA ARG A 272 -8.20 24.39 -23.77
C ARG A 272 -7.43 24.47 -25.08
N HIS A 273 -6.14 24.78 -25.02
CA HIS A 273 -5.28 24.89 -26.20
C HIS A 273 -5.06 23.54 -26.88
N GLU A 274 -4.68 22.52 -26.11
CA GLU A 274 -4.36 21.17 -26.63
C GLU A 274 -5.60 20.42 -27.15
N LEU A 275 -6.76 20.66 -26.53
CA LEU A 275 -8.00 19.95 -26.86
C LEU A 275 -9.09 20.94 -27.31
N PRO A 276 -8.97 21.57 -28.49
CA PRO A 276 -9.93 22.57 -28.97
C PRO A 276 -11.21 21.93 -29.54
N GLY A 277 -12.32 22.68 -29.54
CA GLY A 277 -13.58 22.28 -30.19
C GLY A 277 -14.54 21.44 -29.33
N GLU A 278 -15.74 21.15 -29.84
CA GLU A 278 -16.79 20.47 -29.08
C GLU A 278 -16.48 18.99 -28.79
N GLY A 279 -15.70 18.31 -29.64
CA GLY A 279 -15.39 16.89 -29.48
C GLY A 279 -14.58 16.52 -28.23
N TYR A 280 -13.97 17.51 -27.56
CA TYR A 280 -13.23 17.32 -26.31
C TYR A 280 -13.90 17.97 -25.10
N LYS A 281 -15.16 18.41 -25.22
CA LYS A 281 -15.89 19.14 -24.18
C LYS A 281 -15.90 18.39 -22.85
N GLU A 282 -16.16 17.09 -22.87
CA GLU A 282 -16.26 16.24 -21.70
C GLU A 282 -14.90 16.11 -20.98
N VAL A 283 -13.82 15.97 -21.76
CA VAL A 283 -12.45 15.89 -21.22
C VAL A 283 -12.07 17.22 -20.54
N ARG A 284 -12.34 18.35 -21.20
CA ARG A 284 -12.10 19.68 -20.61
C ARG A 284 -12.94 19.91 -19.36
N ALA A 285 -14.21 19.49 -19.36
CA ALA A 285 -15.09 19.60 -18.22
C ALA A 285 -14.60 18.77 -17.02
N HIS A 286 -14.13 17.54 -17.26
CA HIS A 286 -13.54 16.69 -16.23
C HIS A 286 -12.25 17.29 -15.65
N ALA A 287 -11.32 17.71 -16.51
CA ALA A 287 -10.07 18.35 -16.08
C ALA A 287 -10.35 19.58 -15.20
N ARG A 288 -11.30 20.42 -15.62
CA ARG A 288 -11.72 21.61 -14.87
C ARG A 288 -12.34 21.25 -13.53
N ALA A 289 -13.26 20.29 -13.50
CA ALA A 289 -13.91 19.86 -12.27
C ALA A 289 -12.90 19.29 -11.25
N ALA A 290 -11.91 18.54 -11.72
CA ALA A 290 -10.83 18.02 -10.88
C ALA A 290 -9.99 19.15 -10.27
N VAL A 291 -9.55 20.13 -11.09
CA VAL A 291 -8.80 21.30 -10.62
C VAL A 291 -9.64 22.14 -9.63
N ASP A 292 -10.90 22.41 -9.95
CA ASP A 292 -11.80 23.19 -9.11
C ASP A 292 -12.01 22.56 -7.72
N LEU A 293 -12.25 21.26 -7.69
CA LEU A 293 -12.41 20.53 -6.44
C LEU A 293 -11.14 20.57 -5.59
N ALA A 294 -9.98 20.33 -6.20
CA ALA A 294 -8.70 20.36 -5.50
C ALA A 294 -8.38 21.76 -4.92
N VAL A 295 -8.53 22.81 -5.73
CA VAL A 295 -8.32 24.21 -5.31
C VAL A 295 -9.29 24.60 -4.19
N HIS A 296 -10.53 24.13 -4.24
CA HIS A 296 -11.51 24.41 -3.20
C HIS A 296 -11.18 23.76 -1.85
N LEU A 297 -10.56 22.58 -1.88
CA LEU A 297 -10.26 21.79 -0.69
C LEU A 297 -8.90 22.09 -0.06
N GLN A 298 -7.91 22.56 -0.84
CA GLN A 298 -6.51 22.72 -0.40
C GLN A 298 -6.30 23.72 0.76
N HIS A 299 -7.25 24.62 1.00
CA HIS A 299 -7.18 25.67 2.03
C HIS A 299 -8.18 25.49 3.19
N ARG A 300 -8.82 24.32 3.29
CA ARG A 300 -9.85 24.09 4.32
C ARG A 300 -9.21 23.98 5.70
N ARG A 301 -9.42 25.00 6.54
CA ARG A 301 -9.00 25.04 7.96
C ARG A 301 -9.71 24.03 8.87
N THR A 302 -10.74 23.34 8.38
CA THR A 302 -11.47 22.27 9.09
C THR A 302 -11.31 20.95 8.32
N ALA A 303 -10.09 20.67 7.87
CA ALA A 303 -9.80 19.51 7.03
C ALA A 303 -10.05 18.21 7.80
N THR A 304 -10.94 17.38 7.27
CA THR A 304 -11.12 16.01 7.74
C THR A 304 -10.36 15.04 6.83
N ARG A 305 -10.11 13.82 7.28
CA ARG A 305 -9.59 12.73 6.44
C ARG A 305 -10.35 12.62 5.11
N ARG A 306 -11.68 12.75 5.13
CA ARG A 306 -12.53 12.70 3.92
C ARG A 306 -12.24 13.85 2.96
N LEU A 307 -12.09 15.08 3.47
CA LEU A 307 -11.77 16.23 2.64
C LEU A 307 -10.35 16.16 2.07
N ALA A 308 -9.38 15.72 2.88
CA ALA A 308 -8.00 15.48 2.41
C ALA A 308 -7.95 14.39 1.33
N ALA A 309 -8.74 13.32 1.50
CA ALA A 309 -8.83 12.25 0.51
C ALA A 309 -9.40 12.75 -0.83
N LEU A 310 -10.49 13.53 -0.78
CA LEU A 310 -11.08 14.15 -1.97
C LEU A 310 -10.13 15.14 -2.66
N CYS A 311 -9.38 15.92 -1.88
CA CYS A 311 -8.38 16.85 -2.40
C CYS A 311 -7.26 16.10 -3.13
N LEU A 312 -6.69 15.06 -2.49
CA LEU A 312 -5.62 14.26 -3.06
C LEU A 312 -6.04 13.52 -4.34
N GLU A 313 -7.25 12.95 -4.37
CA GLU A 313 -7.78 12.30 -5.58
C GLU A 313 -8.02 13.31 -6.70
N ALA A 314 -8.64 14.46 -6.40
CA ALA A 314 -8.89 15.50 -7.39
C ALA A 314 -7.57 16.04 -7.99
N THR A 315 -6.56 16.30 -7.16
CA THR A 315 -5.23 16.70 -7.59
C THR A 315 -4.57 15.61 -8.45
N SER A 316 -4.64 14.35 -8.03
CA SER A 316 -4.03 13.25 -8.77
C SER A 316 -4.72 12.99 -10.11
N SER A 317 -6.05 13.19 -10.18
CA SER A 317 -6.85 13.10 -11.41
C SER A 317 -6.48 14.23 -12.38
N ALA A 318 -6.33 15.47 -11.89
CA ALA A 318 -5.86 16.59 -12.70
C ALA A 318 -4.47 16.32 -13.30
N VAL A 319 -3.53 15.81 -12.49
CA VAL A 319 -2.20 15.42 -12.97
C VAL A 319 -2.27 14.31 -14.01
N ALA A 320 -3.07 13.27 -13.79
CA ALA A 320 -3.20 12.16 -14.73
C ALA A 320 -3.75 12.62 -16.09
N VAL A 321 -4.80 13.45 -16.09
CA VAL A 321 -5.36 14.00 -17.33
C VAL A 321 -4.30 14.81 -18.09
N VAL A 322 -3.56 15.69 -17.40
CA VAL A 322 -2.52 16.51 -18.01
C VAL A 322 -1.37 15.66 -18.55
N ALA A 323 -0.94 14.63 -17.81
CA ALA A 323 0.11 13.72 -18.25
C ALA A 323 -0.29 12.97 -19.53
N ILE A 324 -1.54 12.47 -19.60
CA ILE A 324 -2.09 11.80 -20.79
C ILE A 324 -2.10 12.75 -22.00
N ILE A 325 -2.58 13.99 -21.82
CA ILE A 325 -2.60 15.00 -22.91
C ILE A 325 -1.18 15.29 -23.39
N ALA A 326 -0.21 15.36 -22.48
CA ALA A 326 1.20 15.58 -22.79
C ALA A 326 1.94 14.34 -23.32
N GLY A 327 1.27 13.18 -23.44
CA GLY A 327 1.88 11.94 -23.89
C GLY A 327 2.93 11.36 -22.93
N ARG A 328 2.74 11.55 -21.61
CA ARG A 328 3.65 11.07 -20.56
C ARG A 328 2.97 10.07 -19.62
N GLY A 329 3.74 9.11 -19.11
CA GLY A 329 3.23 8.09 -18.17
C GLY A 329 2.24 7.11 -18.82
N LEU A 330 2.59 6.67 -20.03
CA LEU A 330 1.95 5.60 -20.81
C LEU A 330 2.94 4.46 -21.00
#